data_AF-A0A2D6WQH3-F1
#
_entry.id   AF-A0A2D6WQH3-F1
#
_cell.length_a   1.000
_cell.length_b   1.000
_cell.length_c   1.000
_cell.angle_alpha   90.00
_cell.angle_beta   90.00
_cell.angle_gamma   90.00
#
_symmetry.space_group_name_H-M   'P 1'
#
loop_
_entity.id
_entity.type
_entity.pdbx_description
1 polymer ?
#
loop_
_entity_poly.entity_id
_entity_poly.type
_entity_poly.pdbx_seq_one_letter_code
_entity_poly.pdbx_strand_id
1 'polypeptide(L)'
;MWRALAMNIAAFFLLFLLHILFASQDFDLAFSVVALFISLQVILFGPLTVVLEGANLRNDRRQTNRVSFLFALPLSFGLAWAYGGMAWSITSVGAVVGATLILHATLDRQLSLD
;
A
#
# COMPACT_ATOMS: atom_id res chain seq x y z
N MET A 1 -3.49 11.54 12.27
CA MET A 1 -3.78 10.22 11.68
C MET A 1 -4.86 10.24 10.59
N TRP A 2 -6.15 10.42 10.90
CA TRP A 2 -7.26 10.21 9.95
C TRP A 2 -7.15 10.98 8.63
N ARG A 3 -6.68 12.23 8.68
CA ARG A 3 -6.48 13.05 7.48
C ARG A 3 -5.43 12.44 6.54
N ALA A 4 -4.31 11.97 7.09
CA ALA A 4 -3.26 11.30 6.32
C ALA A 4 -3.71 9.97 5.73
N LEU A 5 -4.46 9.18 6.50
CA LEU A 5 -5.07 7.94 6.02
C LEU A 5 -6.04 8.22 4.86
N ALA A 6 -6.93 9.19 5.01
CA ALA A 6 -7.88 9.58 3.97
C ALA A 6 -7.16 10.08 2.70
N MET A 7 -6.09 10.85 2.84
CA MET A 7 -5.26 11.27 1.69
C MET A 7 -4.62 10.08 0.98
N ASN A 8 -4.06 9.12 1.72
CA ASN A 8 -3.44 7.94 1.13
C ASN A 8 -4.48 7.04 0.42
N ILE A 9 -5.64 6.82 1.05
CA ILE A 9 -6.76 6.10 0.44
C ILE A 9 -7.24 6.82 -0.83
N ALA A 10 -7.44 8.14 -0.78
CA ALA A 10 -7.86 8.92 -1.94
C ALA A 10 -6.84 8.84 -3.09
N ALA A 11 -5.54 8.94 -2.78
CA ALA A 11 -4.49 8.77 -3.77
C ALA A 11 -4.51 7.37 -4.41
N PHE A 12 -4.76 6.32 -3.61
CA PHE A 12 -4.92 4.96 -4.14
C PHE A 12 -6.13 4.86 -5.07
N PHE A 13 -7.29 5.40 -4.67
CA PHE A 13 -8.48 5.41 -5.52
C PHE A 13 -8.24 6.13 -6.85
N LEU A 14 -7.57 7.29 -6.82
CA LEU A 14 -7.23 8.03 -8.04
C LEU A 14 -6.31 7.23 -8.97
N LEU A 15 -5.26 6.62 -8.42
CA LEU A 15 -4.36 5.76 -9.19
C LEU A 15 -5.10 4.54 -9.75
N PHE A 16 -5.99 3.93 -8.97
CA PHE A 16 -6.79 2.79 -9.41
C PHE A 16 -7.76 3.15 -10.54
N LEU A 17 -8.43 4.30 -10.47
CA LEU A 17 -9.26 4.80 -11.57
C LEU A 17 -8.43 5.08 -12.82
N LEU A 18 -7.24 5.65 -12.65
CA LEU A 18 -6.33 5.93 -13.76
C LEU A 18 -5.82 4.63 -14.41
N HIS A 19 -5.56 3.60 -13.61
CA HIS A 19 -5.23 2.27 -14.10
C HIS A 19 -6.34 1.71 -14.99
N ILE A 20 -7.61 1.82 -14.57
CA ILE A 20 -8.76 1.37 -15.38
C ILE A 20 -8.87 2.17 -16.68
N LEU A 21 -8.69 3.50 -16.62
CA LEU A 21 -8.75 4.38 -17.79
C LEU A 21 -7.65 4.03 -18.80
N PHE A 22 -6.41 3.84 -18.36
CA PHE A 22 -5.30 3.52 -19.26
C PHE A 22 -5.42 2.11 -19.83
N ALA A 23 -5.95 1.16 -19.06
CA ALA A 23 -6.27 -0.17 -19.56
C ALA A 23 -7.37 -0.14 -20.64
N SER A 24 -8.35 0.78 -20.55
CA SER A 24 -9.43 0.88 -21.54
C SER A 24 -9.06 1.66 -22.81
N GLN A 25 -7.93 2.37 -22.80
CA GLN A 25 -7.42 3.15 -23.94
C GLN A 25 -6.18 2.52 -24.60
N ASP A 26 -5.80 1.29 -24.21
CA ASP A 26 -4.61 0.58 -24.71
C ASP A 26 -3.29 1.37 -24.51
N PHE A 27 -3.20 2.17 -23.45
CA PHE A 27 -2.00 2.96 -23.13
C PHE A 27 -1.01 2.15 -22.26
N ASP A 28 -0.37 1.14 -22.85
CA ASP A 28 0.44 0.13 -22.15
C ASP A 28 1.53 0.70 -21.20
N LEU A 29 2.27 1.72 -21.66
CA LEU A 29 3.32 2.32 -20.86
C LEU A 29 2.75 3.05 -19.64
N ALA A 30 1.71 3.87 -19.85
CA ALA A 30 1.08 4.64 -18.78
C ALA A 30 0.39 3.71 -17.77
N PHE A 31 -0.29 2.67 -18.28
CA PHE A 31 -0.86 1.58 -17.49
C PHE A 31 0.19 0.93 -16.58
N SER A 32 1.33 0.51 -17.15
CA SER A 32 2.38 -0.18 -16.41
C SER A 32 3.01 0.71 -15.33
N VAL A 33 3.20 2.00 -15.63
CA VAL A 33 3.71 2.99 -14.66
C VAL A 33 2.73 3.19 -13.51
N VAL A 34 1.43 3.33 -13.80
CA VAL A 34 0.42 3.48 -12.74
C VAL A 34 0.30 2.21 -11.90
N ALA A 35 0.33 1.03 -12.51
CA ALA A 35 0.33 -0.25 -11.80
C ALA A 35 1.54 -0.39 -10.86
N LEU A 36 2.72 0.09 -11.27
CA LEU A 36 3.89 0.16 -10.40
C LEU A 36 3.66 1.10 -9.21
N PHE A 37 3.10 2.29 -9.43
CA PHE A 37 2.80 3.23 -8.34
C PHE A 37 1.77 2.68 -7.36
N ILE A 38 0.70 2.04 -7.84
CA ILE A 38 -0.27 1.33 -6.99
C ILE A 38 0.45 0.29 -6.13
N SER A 39 1.36 -0.47 -6.73
CA SER A 39 2.08 -1.54 -6.04
C SER A 39 2.97 -1.01 -4.93
N LEU A 40 3.76 0.02 -5.22
CA LEU A 40 4.58 0.69 -4.23
C LEU A 40 3.71 1.29 -3.12
N GLN A 41 2.60 1.92 -3.46
CA GLN A 41 1.70 2.54 -2.50
C GLN A 41 1.06 1.51 -1.56
N VAL A 42 0.62 0.35 -2.07
CA VAL A 42 0.04 -0.73 -1.26
C VAL A 42 1.08 -1.35 -0.34
N ILE A 43 2.27 -1.67 -0.88
CA ILE A 43 3.36 -2.28 -0.10
C ILE A 43 3.89 -1.31 0.98
N LEU A 44 3.96 -0.01 0.67
CA LEU A 44 4.41 1.05 1.58
C LEU A 44 3.27 1.77 2.28
N PHE A 45 2.06 1.22 2.30
CA PHE A 45 0.86 1.97 2.72
C PHE A 45 0.97 2.50 4.16
N GLY A 46 1.46 1.68 5.09
CA GLY A 46 1.74 2.09 6.48
C GLY A 46 2.80 3.19 6.56
N PRO A 47 4.03 2.95 6.06
CA PRO A 47 5.09 3.97 6.02
C PRO A 47 4.67 5.30 5.38
N LEU A 48 3.98 5.26 4.24
CA LEU A 48 3.49 6.46 3.55
C LEU A 48 2.48 7.22 4.41
N THR A 49 1.56 6.52 5.07
CA THR A 49 0.58 7.17 5.97
C THR A 49 1.27 7.81 7.17
N VAL A 50 2.31 7.18 7.72
CA VAL A 50 3.11 7.76 8.82
C VAL A 50 3.85 9.02 8.37
N VAL A 51 4.43 9.02 7.16
CA VAL A 51 5.11 10.20 6.60
C VAL A 51 4.11 11.33 6.37
N LEU A 52 2.94 11.03 5.80
CA LEU A 52 1.87 12.01 5.55
C LEU A 52 1.26 12.57 6.83
N GLU A 53 1.21 11.79 7.91
CA GLU A 53 0.75 12.27 9.19
C GLU A 53 1.70 13.31 9.79
N GLY A 54 3.02 13.08 9.68
CA GLY A 54 4.03 13.99 10.22
C GLY A 54 4.02 14.07 11.76
N ALA A 55 3.57 13.03 12.46
CA ALA A 55 3.57 13.03 13.93
C ALA A 55 4.99 13.05 14.50
N ASN A 56 5.21 13.88 15.52
CA ASN A 56 6.52 14.00 16.20
C ASN A 56 6.78 12.85 17.16
N LEU A 57 5.75 12.38 17.87
CA LEU A 57 5.86 11.31 18.86
C LEU A 57 5.95 9.95 18.18
N ARG A 58 6.93 9.13 18.58
CA ARG A 58 7.10 7.76 18.06
C ARG A 58 5.87 6.90 18.28
N ASN A 59 5.20 7.04 19.42
CA ASN A 59 4.01 6.27 19.74
C ASN A 59 2.83 6.56 18.79
N ASP A 60 2.63 7.84 18.43
CA ASP A 60 1.59 8.26 17.48
C ASP A 60 1.89 7.71 16.08
N ARG A 61 3.15 7.81 15.62
CA ARG A 61 3.60 7.22 14.36
C ARG A 61 3.36 5.71 14.32
N ARG A 62 3.61 5.03 15.45
CA ARG A 62 3.39 3.59 15.59
C ARG A 62 1.90 3.24 15.52
N GLN A 63 1.07 4.00 16.22
CA GLN A 63 -0.38 3.85 16.15
C GLN A 63 -0.90 4.04 14.72
N THR A 64 -0.42 5.07 14.02
CA THR A 64 -0.77 5.33 12.62
C THR A 64 -0.36 4.18 11.70
N ASN A 65 0.85 3.63 11.87
CA ASN A 65 1.28 2.45 11.11
C ASN A 65 0.30 1.28 11.32
N ARG A 66 -0.06 0.98 12.58
CA ARG A 66 -0.96 -0.13 12.95
C ARG A 66 -2.37 0.03 12.41
N VAL A 67 -2.94 1.22 12.51
CA VAL A 67 -4.27 1.51 11.93
C VAL A 67 -4.24 1.39 10.41
N SER A 68 -3.17 1.89 9.78
CA SER A 68 -2.99 1.80 8.32
C SER A 68 -2.86 0.36 7.83
N PHE A 69 -2.32 -0.55 8.65
CA PHE A 69 -2.18 -1.97 8.30
C PHE A 69 -3.52 -2.67 8.07
N LEU A 70 -4.58 -2.25 8.78
CA LEU A 70 -5.94 -2.78 8.57
C LEU A 70 -6.45 -2.55 7.14
N PHE A 71 -5.92 -1.53 6.46
CA PHE A 71 -6.21 -1.22 5.05
C PHE A 71 -5.16 -1.84 4.12
N ALA A 72 -3.88 -1.77 4.49
CA ALA A 72 -2.79 -2.31 3.69
C ALA A 72 -2.94 -3.82 3.44
N LEU A 73 -3.36 -4.57 4.46
CA LEU A 73 -3.48 -6.02 4.38
C LEU A 73 -4.48 -6.48 3.31
N PRO A 74 -5.78 -6.10 3.34
CA PRO A 74 -6.71 -6.49 2.28
C PRO A 74 -6.30 -5.97 0.89
N LEU A 75 -5.75 -4.76 0.80
CA LEU A 75 -5.24 -4.22 -0.46
C LEU A 75 -4.08 -5.06 -1.03
N SER A 76 -3.18 -5.54 -0.18
CA SER A 76 -2.06 -6.39 -0.61
C SER A 76 -2.53 -7.74 -1.15
N PHE A 77 -3.61 -8.31 -0.62
CA PHE A 77 -4.24 -9.51 -1.20
C PHE A 77 -4.89 -9.22 -2.54
N GLY A 78 -5.60 -8.10 -2.70
CA GLY A 78 -6.15 -7.69 -3.98
C GLY A 78 -5.07 -7.51 -5.05
N LEU A 79 -3.95 -6.89 -4.67
CA LEU A 79 -2.78 -6.72 -5.55
C LEU A 79 -2.11 -8.06 -5.90
N ALA A 80 -1.95 -8.95 -4.93
CA ALA A 80 -1.42 -10.29 -5.16
C ALA A 80 -2.29 -11.11 -6.13
N TRP A 81 -3.61 -10.98 -6.01
CA TRP A 81 -4.57 -11.62 -6.92
C TRP A 81 -4.48 -11.05 -8.34
N ALA A 82 -4.34 -9.72 -8.46
CA ALA A 82 -4.13 -9.06 -9.75
C ALA A 82 -2.84 -9.55 -10.43
N TYR A 83 -1.72 -9.58 -9.71
CA TYR A 83 -0.45 -10.10 -10.23
C TYR A 83 -0.45 -11.61 -10.52
N GLY A 84 -1.29 -12.36 -9.82
CA GLY A 84 -1.55 -13.77 -10.10
C GLY A 84 -2.38 -14.02 -11.36
N GLY A 85 -2.64 -13.00 -12.19
CA GLY A 85 -3.48 -13.12 -13.38
C GLY A 85 -4.95 -13.35 -13.02
N MET A 86 -5.44 -12.69 -11.95
CA MET A 86 -6.79 -12.89 -11.40
C MET A 86 -7.02 -14.31 -10.87
N ALA A 87 -5.94 -14.98 -10.46
CA ALA A 87 -5.96 -16.27 -9.80
C ALA A 87 -5.07 -16.25 -8.56
N TRP A 88 -5.38 -17.13 -7.59
CA TRP A 88 -4.56 -17.25 -6.39
C TRP A 88 -3.26 -17.98 -6.70
N SER A 89 -2.14 -17.25 -6.55
CA SER A 89 -0.78 -17.76 -6.72
C SER A 89 -0.02 -17.60 -5.42
N ILE A 90 0.51 -18.71 -4.88
CA ILE A 90 1.32 -18.71 -3.65
C ILE A 90 2.53 -17.78 -3.82
N THR A 91 3.15 -17.75 -5.00
CA THR A 91 4.28 -16.87 -5.30
C THR A 91 3.88 -15.40 -5.22
N SER A 92 2.75 -15.02 -5.83
CA SER A 92 2.29 -13.62 -5.85
C SER A 92 1.84 -13.16 -4.46
N VAL A 93 1.12 -14.03 -3.72
CA VAL A 93 0.72 -13.77 -2.33
C VAL A 93 1.95 -13.62 -1.45
N GLY A 94 2.89 -14.58 -1.52
CA GLY A 94 4.13 -14.55 -0.75
C GLY A 94 4.96 -13.30 -1.02
N ALA A 95 5.09 -12.89 -2.29
CA ALA A 95 5.83 -11.69 -2.66
C ALA A 95 5.16 -10.41 -2.16
N VAL A 96 3.89 -10.18 -2.50
CA VAL A 96 3.21 -8.90 -2.24
C VAL A 96 2.78 -8.77 -0.78
N VAL A 97 2.08 -9.78 -0.25
CA VAL A 97 1.62 -9.76 1.15
C VAL A 97 2.82 -9.90 2.08
N GLY A 98 3.79 -10.76 1.76
CA GLY A 98 5.02 -10.90 2.53
C GLY A 98 5.83 -9.60 2.58
N ALA A 99 6.02 -8.91 1.45
CA ALA A 99 6.69 -7.60 1.45
C ALA A 99 5.93 -6.56 2.31
N THR A 100 4.60 -6.51 2.18
CA THR A 100 3.76 -5.61 2.99
C THR A 100 3.90 -5.89 4.49
N LEU A 101 3.86 -7.16 4.89
CA LEU A 101 4.06 -7.60 6.27
C LEU A 101 5.44 -7.25 6.80
N ILE A 102 6.50 -7.53 6.03
CA ILE A 102 7.89 -7.26 6.40
C ILE A 102 8.07 -5.75 6.64
N LEU A 103 7.63 -4.90 5.72
CA LEU A 103 7.78 -3.45 5.85
C LEU A 103 6.98 -2.90 7.02
N HIS A 104 5.74 -3.37 7.19
CA HIS A 104 4.90 -2.96 8.32
C HIS A 104 5.53 -3.36 9.67
N ALA A 105 5.97 -4.62 9.80
CA ALA A 105 6.60 -5.15 11.01
C ALA A 105 7.94 -4.48 11.32
N THR A 106 8.74 -4.21 10.29
CA THR A 106 10.02 -3.51 10.43
C THR A 106 9.80 -2.10 10.97
N LEU A 107 8.83 -1.36 10.42
CA LEU A 107 8.50 -0.02 10.90
C LEU A 107 7.90 -0.05 12.32
N ASP A 108 7.01 -1.01 12.64
CA ASP A 108 6.47 -1.14 14.01
C ASP A 108 7.58 -1.39 15.02
N ARG A 109 8.54 -2.29 14.70
CA ARG A 109 9.69 -2.59 15.55
C ARG A 109 10.60 -1.38 15.71
N GLN A 110 10.91 -0.65 14.64
CA GLN A 110 11.74 0.56 14.72
C GLN A 110 11.12 1.65 15.61
N LEU A 111 9.78 1.75 15.61
CA LEU A 111 9.06 2.72 16.43
C LEU A 111 8.80 2.24 17.86
N SER A 112 9.07 0.97 18.18
CA SER A 112 8.92 0.40 19.52
C SER A 112 10.21 0.37 20.35
N LEU A 113 11.36 0.65 19.74
CA LEU A 113 12.64 0.73 20.44
C LEU A 113 12.83 2.17 20.97
N ASP A 114 13.15 2.27 22.26
CA ASP A 114 13.43 3.52 22.99
C ASP A 114 14.80 4.12 22.62
#